data_AF-A0A1G6F9C5-F1
#
_entry.id   AF-A0A1G6F9C5-F1
#
_cell.length_a   1.000
_cell.length_b   1.000
_cell.length_c   1.000
_cell.angle_alpha   90.00
_cell.angle_beta   90.00
_cell.angle_gamma   90.00
#
_symmetry.space_group_name_H-M   'P 1'
#
loop_
_entity.id
_entity.type
_entity.pdbx_description
1 polymer ?
#
loop_
_entity_poly.entity_id
_entity_poly.type
_entity_poly.pdbx_seq_one_letter_code
_entity_poly.pdbx_strand_id
1 'polypeptide(L)'
;MARRNIVERYSRATVEKRVEIILDNYATFNRILDGYEKSLSIVIRNERDFNRKKQLGESGIRVQTSNINDITAQTAIENVTIQEAIHDGDWRTATKGSDNIFEHRLEIETISQMRDDYDIVTGQLSVLLKEEYDLYLPYINKEKNCFEIAEDEGLSLDAVRMRLHRYRGIVKECSIPFMESIEKISLSKCA
;
A
#
# COMPACT_ATOMS: atom_id res chain seq x y z
N MET A 1 8.04 -11.74 17.61
CA MET A 1 6.68 -11.68 17.02
C MET A 1 6.81 -11.10 15.62
N ALA A 2 6.56 -11.90 14.58
CA ALA A 2 6.54 -11.38 13.21
C ALA A 2 5.51 -10.25 13.17
N ARG A 3 5.90 -9.05 12.71
CA ARG A 3 4.95 -8.00 12.34
C ARG A 3 3.99 -8.66 11.34
N ARG A 4 2.78 -9.01 11.78
CA ARG A 4 1.76 -9.59 10.89
C ARG A 4 1.63 -8.65 9.69
N ASN A 5 1.60 -9.23 8.50
CA ASN A 5 1.52 -8.50 7.23
C ASN A 5 0.38 -7.46 7.31
N ILE A 6 0.71 -6.17 7.22
CA ILE A 6 -0.27 -5.08 7.33
C ILE A 6 -1.30 -5.17 6.19
N VAL A 7 -0.85 -5.61 5.00
CA VAL A 7 -1.67 -5.78 3.80
C VAL A 7 -2.68 -6.91 4.02
N GLU A 8 -2.26 -8.04 4.59
CA GLU A 8 -3.16 -9.14 4.94
C GLU A 8 -4.18 -8.75 6.02
N ARG A 9 -3.75 -7.97 7.03
CA ARG A 9 -4.68 -7.45 8.05
C ARG A 9 -5.68 -6.48 7.45
N TYR A 10 -5.22 -5.62 6.55
CA TYR A 10 -6.02 -4.62 5.87
C TYR A 10 -7.05 -5.27 4.93
N SER A 11 -6.65 -6.28 4.15
CA SER A 11 -7.54 -6.93 3.17
C SER A 11 -8.76 -7.57 3.83
N ARG A 12 -8.60 -8.10 5.05
CA ARG A 12 -9.67 -8.70 5.86
C ARG A 12 -10.39 -7.71 6.78
N ALA A 13 -9.97 -6.45 6.82
CA ALA A 13 -10.53 -5.45 7.71
C ALA A 13 -11.80 -4.80 7.14
N THR A 14 -12.72 -4.42 8.02
CA THR A 14 -13.85 -3.53 7.67
C THR A 14 -13.32 -2.14 7.32
N VAL A 15 -14.10 -1.33 6.59
CA VAL A 15 -13.76 0.06 6.24
C VAL A 15 -13.29 0.86 7.47
N GLU A 16 -14.02 0.78 8.57
CA GLU A 16 -13.65 1.45 9.83
C GLU A 16 -12.26 1.03 10.35
N LYS A 17 -11.95 -0.27 10.25
CA LYS A 17 -10.67 -0.82 10.68
C LYS A 17 -9.54 -0.51 9.70
N ARG A 18 -9.83 -0.36 8.41
CA ARG A 18 -8.87 0.12 7.41
C ARG A 18 -8.43 1.55 7.72
N VAL A 19 -9.37 2.44 8.05
CA VAL A 19 -9.05 3.81 8.49
C VAL A 19 -8.17 3.80 9.75
N GLU A 20 -8.50 2.95 10.74
CA GLU A 20 -7.66 2.83 11.94
C GLU A 20 -6.24 2.35 11.62
N ILE A 21 -6.10 1.33 10.74
CA ILE A 21 -4.80 0.83 10.28
C ILE A 21 -3.99 1.93 9.62
N ILE A 22 -4.62 2.76 8.78
CA ILE A 22 -3.98 3.89 8.11
C ILE A 22 -3.49 4.91 9.13
N LEU A 23 -4.37 5.40 10.02
CA LEU A 23 -4.02 6.42 11.00
C LEU A 23 -2.95 5.94 12.00
N ASP A 24 -2.93 4.65 12.34
CA ASP A 24 -1.91 4.08 13.23
C ASP A 24 -0.53 3.99 12.58
N ASN A 25 -0.47 3.87 11.26
CA ASN A 25 0.76 3.73 10.48
C ASN A 25 1.01 4.94 9.57
N TYR A 26 0.36 6.07 9.82
CA TYR A 26 0.28 7.20 8.89
C TYR A 26 1.66 7.64 8.37
N ALA A 27 2.61 7.87 9.27
CA ALA A 27 3.99 8.27 8.96
C ALA A 27 4.77 7.29 8.07
N THR A 28 4.43 5.99 8.14
CA THR A 28 5.19 4.92 7.48
C THR A 28 4.37 4.21 6.40
N PHE A 29 3.11 4.57 6.20
CA PHE A 29 2.16 3.81 5.39
C PHE A 29 2.65 3.63 3.95
N ASN A 30 2.99 4.73 3.27
CA ASN A 30 3.53 4.70 1.91
C ASN A 30 4.82 3.88 1.82
N ARG A 31 5.74 4.03 2.79
CA ARG A 31 6.98 3.25 2.83
C ARG A 31 6.73 1.76 2.96
N ILE A 32 5.68 1.38 3.69
CA ILE A 32 5.27 -0.02 3.80
C ILE A 32 4.74 -0.51 2.45
N LEU A 33 3.86 0.25 1.79
CA LEU A 33 3.33 -0.10 0.47
C LEU A 33 4.42 -0.24 -0.59
N ASP A 34 5.35 0.71 -0.66
CA ASP A 34 6.49 0.66 -1.60
C ASP A 34 7.37 -0.58 -1.34
N GLY A 35 7.52 -0.95 -0.06
CA GLY A 35 8.20 -2.19 0.33
C GLY A 35 7.47 -3.44 -0.16
N TYR A 36 6.15 -3.48 -0.01
CA TYR A 36 5.31 -4.59 -0.50
C TYR A 36 5.34 -4.72 -2.01
N GLU A 37 5.14 -3.60 -2.73
CA GLU A 37 5.19 -3.52 -4.19
C GLU A 37 6.52 -4.08 -4.72
N LYS A 38 7.64 -3.63 -4.14
CA LYS A 38 8.98 -4.12 -4.51
C LYS A 38 9.18 -5.60 -4.22
N SER A 39 8.65 -6.11 -3.11
CA SER A 39 8.73 -7.54 -2.79
C SER A 39 7.90 -8.37 -3.75
N LEU A 40 6.68 -7.94 -4.07
CA LEU A 40 5.78 -8.61 -5.01
C LEU A 40 6.37 -8.64 -6.42
N SER A 41 6.96 -7.54 -6.88
CA SER A 41 7.60 -7.47 -8.19
C SER A 41 8.73 -8.49 -8.34
N ILE A 42 9.52 -8.71 -7.27
CA ILE A 42 10.59 -9.70 -7.22
C ILE A 42 10.03 -11.13 -7.32
N VAL A 43 8.94 -11.42 -6.62
CA VAL A 43 8.28 -12.74 -6.65
C VAL A 43 7.78 -13.04 -8.06
N ILE A 44 6.98 -12.15 -8.64
CA ILE A 44 6.41 -12.31 -9.99
C ILE A 44 7.51 -12.45 -11.05
N ARG A 45 8.58 -11.65 -10.97
CA ARG A 45 9.73 -11.78 -11.88
C ARG A 45 10.36 -13.17 -11.76
N ASN A 46 10.62 -13.64 -10.54
CA ASN A 46 11.27 -14.93 -10.34
C ASN A 46 10.42 -16.10 -10.87
N GLU A 47 9.09 -16.04 -10.73
CA GLU A 47 8.16 -17.00 -11.34
C GLU A 47 8.29 -17.00 -12.88
N ARG A 48 8.25 -15.80 -13.49
CA ARG A 48 8.41 -15.65 -14.95
C ARG A 48 9.76 -16.19 -15.45
N ASP A 49 10.84 -15.89 -14.74
CA ASP A 49 12.18 -16.36 -15.08
C ASP A 49 12.30 -17.88 -14.98
N PHE A 50 11.69 -18.47 -13.95
CA PHE A 50 11.62 -19.92 -13.79
C PHE A 50 10.84 -20.56 -14.96
N ASN A 51 9.68 -20.00 -15.32
CA ASN A 51 8.87 -20.48 -16.43
C ASN A 51 9.58 -20.38 -17.78
N ARG A 52 10.28 -19.26 -18.03
CA ARG A 52 11.10 -19.07 -19.24
C ARG A 52 12.20 -20.13 -19.33
N LYS A 53 12.91 -20.40 -18.24
CA LYS A 53 13.96 -21.43 -18.18
C LYS A 53 13.38 -22.83 -18.37
N LYS A 54 12.23 -23.13 -17.78
CA LYS A 54 11.54 -24.42 -17.95
C LYS A 54 11.16 -24.67 -19.40
N GLN A 55 10.59 -23.67 -20.08
CA GLN A 55 10.27 -23.74 -21.52
C GLN A 55 11.51 -23.97 -22.39
N LEU A 56 12.65 -23.37 -22.04
CA LEU A 56 13.92 -23.56 -22.75
C LEU A 56 14.57 -24.93 -22.45
N GLY A 57 14.35 -25.51 -21.27
CA GLY A 57 14.98 -26.74 -20.79
C GLY A 57 14.30 -28.05 -21.21
N GLU A 58 13.04 -28.02 -21.66
CA GLU A 58 12.34 -29.21 -22.19
C GLU A 58 12.69 -29.51 -23.65
N SER A 59 13.25 -28.55 -24.40
CA SER A 59 13.88 -28.85 -25.68
C SER A 59 15.29 -29.34 -25.42
N GLY A 60 15.55 -30.64 -25.59
CA GLY A 60 16.87 -31.28 -25.53
C GLY A 60 17.89 -30.80 -26.59
N ILE A 61 17.70 -29.59 -27.12
CA ILE A 61 18.50 -28.93 -28.14
C ILE A 61 19.06 -27.65 -27.51
N ARG A 62 20.36 -27.63 -27.24
CA ARG A 62 21.06 -26.40 -26.88
C ARG A 62 21.07 -25.47 -28.09
N VAL A 63 20.12 -24.55 -28.15
CA VAL A 63 20.16 -23.46 -29.13
C VAL A 63 21.19 -22.44 -28.62
N GLN A 64 22.39 -22.44 -29.21
CA GLN A 64 23.36 -21.37 -29.05
C GLN A 64 22.77 -20.11 -29.71
N THR A 65 22.03 -19.31 -28.95
CA THR A 65 21.61 -17.99 -29.39
C THR A 65 22.82 -17.05 -29.27
N SER A 66 23.43 -16.73 -30.40
CA SER A 66 24.58 -15.80 -30.52
C SER A 66 24.21 -14.32 -30.33
N ASN A 67 23.06 -14.02 -29.72
CA ASN A 67 22.69 -12.64 -29.41
C ASN A 67 23.26 -12.26 -28.05
N ILE A 68 24.24 -11.36 -28.08
CA ILE A 68 24.68 -10.55 -26.94
C ILE A 68 23.53 -9.57 -26.62
N ASN A 69 22.37 -10.11 -26.22
CA ASN A 69 21.37 -9.31 -25.55
C ASN A 69 21.93 -9.04 -24.17
N ASP A 70 21.99 -7.77 -23.77
CA ASP A 70 22.36 -7.40 -22.42
C ASP A 70 21.26 -7.92 -21.47
N ILE A 71 21.48 -9.13 -20.96
CA ILE A 71 20.56 -9.84 -20.06
C ILE A 71 20.30 -8.98 -18.82
N THR A 72 21.28 -8.19 -18.39
CA THR A 72 21.17 -7.29 -17.25
C THR A 72 20.25 -6.12 -17.57
N ALA A 73 20.42 -5.47 -18.74
CA ALA A 73 19.53 -4.40 -19.19
C ALA A 73 18.08 -4.90 -19.37
N GLN A 74 17.88 -6.07 -19.99
CA GLN A 74 16.54 -6.63 -20.19
C GLN A 74 15.86 -6.97 -18.85
N THR A 75 16.61 -7.51 -17.89
CA THR A 75 16.10 -7.81 -16.54
C THR A 75 15.76 -6.53 -15.77
N ALA A 76 16.56 -5.46 -15.95
CA ALA A 76 16.28 -4.17 -15.33
C ALA A 76 14.99 -3.54 -15.91
N ILE A 77 14.82 -3.55 -17.23
CA ILE A 77 13.59 -3.08 -17.89
C ILE A 77 12.38 -3.88 -17.40
N GLU A 78 12.48 -5.21 -17.39
CA GLU A 78 11.39 -6.09 -16.94
C GLU A 78 10.99 -5.83 -15.49
N ASN A 79 11.96 -5.53 -14.60
CA ASN A 79 11.69 -5.14 -13.23
C ASN A 79 10.91 -3.84 -13.11
N VAL A 80 11.35 -2.81 -13.83
CA VAL A 80 10.70 -1.50 -13.82
C VAL A 80 9.27 -1.64 -14.35
N THR A 81 9.08 -2.36 -15.45
CA THR A 81 7.75 -2.60 -16.02
C THR A 81 6.82 -3.33 -15.07
N ILE A 82 7.29 -4.35 -14.33
CA ILE A 82 6.46 -5.05 -13.34
C ILE A 82 6.11 -4.11 -12.18
N GLN A 83 7.06 -3.33 -11.69
CA GLN A 83 6.82 -2.39 -10.58
C GLN A 83 5.81 -1.30 -10.96
N GLU A 84 5.99 -0.65 -12.11
CA GLU A 84 5.05 0.34 -12.65
C GLU A 84 3.65 -0.27 -12.82
N ALA A 85 3.56 -1.48 -13.38
CA ALA A 85 2.27 -2.15 -13.53
C ALA A 85 1.60 -2.47 -12.18
N ILE A 86 2.36 -2.83 -11.14
CA ILE A 86 1.79 -3.02 -9.79
C ILE A 86 1.35 -1.68 -9.20
N HIS A 87 2.16 -0.63 -9.37
CA HIS A 87 1.87 0.71 -8.89
C HIS A 87 0.57 1.27 -9.47
N ASP A 88 0.38 1.10 -10.78
CA ASP A 88 -0.79 1.55 -11.54
C ASP A 88 -2.02 0.62 -11.37
N GLY A 89 -1.88 -0.48 -10.64
CA GLY A 89 -2.94 -1.48 -10.47
C GLY A 89 -3.20 -2.36 -11.71
N ASP A 90 -2.34 -2.30 -12.73
CA ASP A 90 -2.41 -3.16 -13.92
C ASP A 90 -1.88 -4.58 -13.63
N TRP A 91 -2.70 -5.36 -12.94
CA TRP A 91 -2.41 -6.75 -12.64
C TRP A 91 -2.22 -7.61 -13.89
N ARG A 92 -2.82 -7.25 -15.03
CA ARG A 92 -2.73 -8.05 -16.28
C ARG A 92 -1.32 -7.99 -16.84
N THR A 93 -0.72 -6.80 -16.85
CA THR A 93 0.66 -6.62 -17.29
C THR A 93 1.65 -7.18 -16.28
N ALA A 94 1.42 -6.94 -14.98
CA ALA A 94 2.29 -7.43 -13.91
C ALA A 94 2.39 -8.97 -13.92
N THR A 95 1.26 -9.66 -13.90
CA THR A 95 1.16 -11.14 -13.76
C THR A 95 1.40 -11.92 -15.06
N LYS A 96 1.75 -11.25 -16.16
CA LYS A 96 1.95 -11.93 -17.44
C LYS A 96 3.08 -12.97 -17.35
N GLY A 97 2.74 -14.24 -17.51
CA GLY A 97 3.68 -15.36 -17.48
C GLY A 97 4.09 -15.82 -16.07
N SER A 98 3.41 -15.32 -15.03
CA SER A 98 3.52 -15.82 -13.66
C SER A 98 2.64 -17.07 -13.47
N ASP A 99 2.89 -17.83 -12.40
CA ASP A 99 2.12 -19.04 -12.11
C ASP A 99 0.84 -18.71 -11.34
N ASN A 100 0.95 -17.86 -10.31
CA ASN A 100 -0.13 -17.59 -9.35
C ASN A 100 -0.91 -16.31 -9.67
N ILE A 101 -1.44 -16.21 -10.89
CA ILE A 101 -2.13 -15.00 -11.40
C ILE A 101 -3.23 -14.50 -10.43
N PHE A 102 -4.02 -15.41 -9.86
CA PHE A 102 -5.13 -15.05 -8.98
C PHE A 102 -4.66 -14.39 -7.68
N GLU A 103 -3.65 -14.96 -7.03
CA GLU A 103 -3.11 -14.42 -5.77
C GLU A 103 -2.45 -13.06 -6.02
N HIS A 104 -1.59 -12.98 -7.04
CA HIS A 104 -0.92 -11.73 -7.41
C HIS A 104 -1.92 -10.64 -7.78
N ARG A 105 -3.00 -10.99 -8.49
CA ARG A 105 -4.08 -10.05 -8.78
C ARG A 105 -4.69 -9.47 -7.50
N LEU A 106 -5.07 -10.33 -6.54
CA LEU A 106 -5.67 -9.88 -5.28
C LEU A 106 -4.71 -8.99 -4.48
N GLU A 107 -3.41 -9.30 -4.47
CA GLU A 107 -2.41 -8.49 -3.80
C GLU A 107 -2.26 -7.10 -4.46
N ILE A 108 -2.21 -7.04 -5.79
CA ILE A 108 -2.12 -5.78 -6.56
C ILE A 108 -3.38 -4.93 -6.33
N GLU A 109 -4.56 -5.52 -6.44
CA GLU A 109 -5.83 -4.83 -6.16
C GLU A 109 -5.88 -4.32 -4.70
N THR A 110 -5.38 -5.10 -3.75
CA THR A 110 -5.31 -4.66 -2.33
C THR A 110 -4.35 -3.48 -2.16
N ILE A 111 -3.15 -3.53 -2.76
CA ILE A 111 -2.17 -2.43 -2.67
C ILE A 111 -2.73 -1.15 -3.30
N SER A 112 -3.37 -1.25 -4.46
CA SER A 112 -4.04 -0.12 -5.11
C SER A 112 -5.11 0.47 -4.19
N GLN A 113 -5.97 -0.37 -3.60
CA GLN A 113 -7.00 0.09 -2.68
C GLN A 113 -6.42 0.76 -1.43
N MET A 114 -5.31 0.25 -0.90
CA MET A 114 -4.62 0.86 0.24
C MET A 114 -4.12 2.27 -0.09
N ARG A 115 -3.62 2.51 -1.31
CA ARG A 115 -3.18 3.85 -1.76
C ARG A 115 -4.36 4.81 -1.85
N ASP A 116 -5.44 4.39 -2.51
CA ASP A 116 -6.66 5.21 -2.64
C ASP A 116 -7.23 5.58 -1.26
N ASP A 117 -7.35 4.60 -0.35
CA ASP A 117 -7.86 4.83 1.00
C ASP A 117 -6.93 5.75 1.81
N TYR A 118 -5.61 5.64 1.64
CA TYR A 118 -4.65 6.54 2.28
C TYR A 118 -4.82 7.98 1.81
N ASP A 119 -5.01 8.19 0.51
CA ASP A 119 -5.24 9.52 -0.06
C ASP A 119 -6.56 10.11 0.39
N ILE A 120 -7.62 9.29 0.51
CA ILE A 120 -8.89 9.70 1.10
C ILE A 120 -8.70 10.16 2.54
N VAL A 121 -8.08 9.34 3.38
CA VAL A 121 -7.87 9.65 4.81
C VAL A 121 -7.00 10.90 4.96
N THR A 122 -5.94 11.02 4.15
CA THR A 122 -5.08 12.21 4.11
C THR A 122 -5.85 13.45 3.70
N GLY A 123 -6.72 13.33 2.69
CA GLY A 123 -7.61 14.41 2.26
C GLY A 123 -8.58 14.84 3.37
N GLN A 124 -9.10 13.90 4.15
CA GLN A 124 -10.02 14.20 5.27
C GLN A 124 -9.36 14.89 6.46
N LEU A 125 -8.02 14.95 6.52
CA LEU A 125 -7.35 15.81 7.50
C LEU A 125 -7.73 17.28 7.33
N SER A 126 -8.10 17.71 6.12
CA SER A 126 -8.55 19.08 5.82
C SER A 126 -9.89 19.48 6.46
N VAL A 127 -10.65 18.50 7.00
CA VAL A 127 -11.88 18.77 7.76
C VAL A 127 -11.59 19.41 9.11
N LEU A 128 -10.41 19.14 9.67
CA LEU A 128 -9.96 19.76 10.90
C LEU A 128 -9.76 21.26 10.70
N LEU A 129 -10.10 22.06 11.71
CA LEU A 129 -9.75 23.48 11.71
C LEU A 129 -8.23 23.64 11.70
N LYS A 130 -7.73 24.80 11.27
CA LYS A 130 -6.29 25.04 11.11
C LYS A 130 -5.51 24.71 12.39
N GLU A 131 -6.00 25.16 13.54
CA GLU A 131 -5.35 24.93 14.84
C GLU A 131 -5.37 23.44 15.23
N GLU A 132 -6.43 22.72 14.87
CA GLU A 132 -6.57 21.28 15.13
C GLU A 132 -5.65 20.47 14.22
N TYR A 133 -5.55 20.87 12.95
CA TYR A 133 -4.66 20.29 11.95
C TYR A 133 -3.18 20.46 12.33
N ASP A 134 -2.79 21.70 12.69
CA ASP A 134 -1.41 22.04 13.05
C ASP A 134 -0.95 21.28 14.31
N LEU A 135 -1.87 20.93 15.22
CA LEU A 135 -1.60 20.09 16.39
C LEU A 135 -1.59 18.59 16.04
N TYR A 136 -2.53 18.13 15.22
CA TYR A 136 -2.73 16.71 14.95
C TYR A 136 -1.71 16.12 13.95
N LEU A 137 -1.34 16.87 12.91
CA LEU A 137 -0.46 16.37 11.85
C LEU A 137 0.92 15.95 12.37
N PRO A 138 1.66 16.76 13.16
CA PRO A 138 2.95 16.34 13.70
C PRO A 138 2.85 15.10 14.59
N TYR A 139 1.73 14.91 15.29
CA TYR A 139 1.48 13.74 16.12
C TYR A 139 1.30 12.46 15.30
N ILE A 140 0.50 12.50 14.24
CA ILE A 140 0.28 11.31 13.38
C ILE A 140 1.51 11.00 12.53
N ASN A 141 2.30 12.01 12.17
CA ASN A 141 3.60 11.85 11.52
C ASN A 141 4.71 11.34 12.46
N LYS A 142 4.43 11.23 13.77
CA LYS A 142 5.42 10.84 14.79
C LYS A 142 6.60 11.83 14.91
N GLU A 143 6.40 13.07 14.47
CA GLU A 143 7.35 14.17 14.64
C GLU A 143 7.33 14.70 16.07
N LYS A 144 6.13 14.76 16.67
CA LYS A 144 5.92 15.12 18.07
C LYS A 144 5.16 14.03 18.81
N ASN A 145 5.56 13.81 20.06
CA ASN A 145 4.80 12.97 20.99
C ASN A 145 3.86 13.81 21.88
N CYS A 146 2.98 13.16 22.64
CA CYS A 146 1.99 13.86 23.47
C CYS A 146 2.61 14.76 24.54
N PHE A 147 3.82 14.46 25.02
CA PHE A 147 4.50 15.28 26.04
C PHE A 147 5.03 16.56 25.42
N GLU A 148 5.68 16.47 24.26
CA GLU A 148 6.18 17.64 23.52
C GLU A 148 5.04 18.59 23.16
N ILE A 149 3.91 18.05 22.69
CA ILE A 149 2.71 18.86 22.38
C ILE A 149 2.13 19.51 23.65
N ALA A 150 2.12 18.80 24.78
CA ALA A 150 1.63 19.35 26.04
C ALA A 150 2.51 20.50 26.55
N GLU A 151 3.83 20.37 26.41
CA GLU A 151 4.80 21.41 26.76
C GLU A 151 4.65 22.65 25.87
N ASP A 152 4.58 22.46 24.55
CA ASP A 152 4.45 23.54 23.57
C ASP A 152 3.15 24.36 23.76
N GLU A 153 2.05 23.68 24.09
CA GLU A 153 0.72 24.30 24.26
C GLU A 153 0.46 24.78 25.69
N GLY A 154 1.33 24.46 26.65
CA GLY A 154 1.10 24.72 28.08
C GLY A 154 -0.12 23.98 28.65
N LEU A 155 -0.41 22.77 28.15
CA LEU A 155 -1.56 21.96 28.51
C LEU A 155 -1.18 20.75 29.36
N SER A 156 -2.17 20.15 30.02
CA SER A 156 -1.98 18.84 30.64
C SER A 156 -1.92 17.73 29.58
N LEU A 157 -1.18 16.66 29.87
CA LEU A 157 -1.06 15.49 28.99
C LEU A 157 -2.43 14.88 28.65
N ASP A 158 -3.35 14.84 29.61
CA ASP A 158 -4.69 14.29 29.42
C ASP A 158 -5.55 15.18 28.51
N ALA A 159 -5.42 16.50 28.61
CA ALA A 159 -6.11 17.42 27.70
C ALA A 159 -5.64 17.21 26.26
N VAL A 160 -4.32 17.05 26.03
CA VAL A 160 -3.77 16.74 24.71
C VAL A 160 -4.29 15.39 24.19
N ARG A 161 -4.26 14.34 25.01
CA ARG A 161 -4.79 13.01 24.63
C ARG A 161 -6.26 13.06 24.22
N MET A 162 -7.09 13.79 24.97
CA MET A 162 -8.50 13.96 24.64
C MET A 162 -8.69 14.69 23.30
N ARG A 163 -7.92 15.75 23.05
CA ARG A 163 -7.94 16.47 21.76
C ARG A 163 -7.54 15.56 20.60
N LEU A 164 -6.41 14.88 20.72
CA LEU A 164 -5.91 13.95 19.69
C LEU A 164 -6.90 12.81 19.40
N HIS A 165 -7.55 12.26 20.45
CA HIS A 165 -8.60 11.25 20.28
C HIS A 165 -9.82 11.81 19.54
N ARG A 166 -10.24 13.04 19.87
CA ARG A 166 -11.34 13.71 19.17
C ARG A 166 -11.01 13.97 17.71
N TYR A 167 -9.84 14.52 17.40
CA TYR A 167 -9.42 14.80 16.02
C TYR A 167 -9.33 13.52 15.20
N ARG A 168 -8.79 12.45 15.78
CA ARG A 168 -8.81 11.11 15.17
C ARG A 168 -10.24 10.66 14.86
N GLY A 169 -11.17 10.84 15.79
CA GLY A 169 -12.59 10.49 15.61
C GLY A 169 -13.23 11.23 14.43
N ILE A 170 -13.02 12.54 14.34
CA ILE A 170 -13.54 13.38 13.25
C ILE A 170 -13.02 12.89 11.89
N VAL A 171 -11.69 12.74 11.76
CA VAL A 171 -11.08 12.27 10.51
C VAL A 171 -11.59 10.88 10.14
N LYS A 172 -11.75 10.00 11.13
CA LYS A 172 -12.31 8.65 10.91
C LYS A 172 -13.74 8.70 10.37
N GLU A 173 -14.63 9.43 11.04
CA GLU A 173 -16.04 9.55 10.66
C GLU A 173 -16.21 10.18 9.27
N CYS A 174 -15.36 11.16 8.91
CA CYS A 174 -15.39 11.77 7.59
C CYS A 174 -14.84 10.86 6.48
N SER A 175 -13.90 9.96 6.78
CA SER A 175 -13.29 9.07 5.79
C SER A 175 -14.19 7.90 5.39
N ILE A 176 -14.95 7.36 6.34
CA ILE A 176 -15.76 6.15 6.16
C ILE A 176 -16.73 6.25 4.97
N PRO A 177 -17.55 7.31 4.81
CA PRO A 177 -18.52 7.38 3.71
C PRO A 177 -17.89 7.32 2.31
N PHE A 178 -16.74 7.95 2.12
CA PHE A 178 -16.02 7.92 0.85
C PHE A 178 -15.48 6.52 0.55
N MET A 179 -14.86 5.88 1.54
CA MET A 179 -14.32 4.52 1.39
C MET A 179 -15.43 3.49 1.14
N GLU A 180 -16.56 3.57 1.85
CA GLU A 180 -17.73 2.71 1.59
C GLU A 180 -18.29 2.91 0.18
N SER A 181 -18.25 4.13 -0.35
CA SER A 181 -18.72 4.41 -1.71
C SER A 181 -17.84 3.71 -2.76
N ILE A 182 -16.52 3.67 -2.55
CA ILE A 182 -15.58 2.96 -3.42
C ILE A 182 -15.81 1.44 -3.36
N GLU A 183 -16.00 0.89 -2.16
CA GLU A 183 -16.26 -0.53 -1.99
C GLU A 183 -17.54 -0.97 -2.73
N LYS A 184 -18.61 -0.16 -2.66
CA LYS A 184 -19.85 -0.40 -3.42
C LYS A 184 -19.62 -0.36 -4.93
N ILE A 185 -18.83 0.59 -5.43
CA ILE A 185 -18.48 0.68 -6.86
C ILE A 185 -17.70 -0.57 -7.29
N SER A 186 -16.72 -1.02 -6.51
CA SER A 186 -15.94 -2.22 -6.79
C SER A 186 -16.83 -3.47 -6.88
N LEU A 187 -17.73 -3.66 -5.91
CA LEU A 187 -18.68 -4.78 -5.90
C LEU A 187 -19.64 -4.76 -7.09
N SER A 188 -20.05 -3.58 -7.54
CA SER A 188 -20.95 -3.42 -8.70
C SER A 188 -20.30 -3.78 -10.05
N LYS A 189 -18.97 -3.71 -10.16
CA LYS A 189 -18.23 -4.08 -11.39
C LYS A 189 -17.97 -5.59 -11.49
N CYS A 190 -18.21 -6.33 -10.42
CA CYS A 190 -18.00 -7.79 -10.34
C CYS A 190 -19.31 -8.61 -10.49
N ALA A 191 -20.47 -7.94 -10.61
CA ALA A 191 -21.78 -8.56 -10.83
C ALA A 191 -22.20 -8.43 -12.30
#